data_AF-A0A940VNR3-F1
#
_entry.id   AF-A0A940VNR3-F1
#
_cell.length_a   1.000
_cell.length_b   1.000
_cell.length_c   1.000
_cell.angle_alpha   90.00
_cell.angle_beta   90.00
_cell.angle_gamma   90.00
#
_symmetry.space_group_name_H-M   'P 1'
#
loop_
_entity.id
_entity.type
_entity.pdbx_description
1 polymer ?
#
loop_
_entity_poly.entity_id
_entity_poly.type
_entity_poly.pdbx_seq_one_letter_code
_entity_poly.pdbx_strand_id
1 'polypeptide(L)'
;MKLLLHPLPVRFFHWTMVASVLSLLLTGLFLSSTPEWLRLPTRIMRQLHGSFGMVLIANLAGQIYYYVYTGKFTEVLLLPRDMAVITLGRR
;
A
#
# COMPACT_ATOMS: atom_id res chain seq x y z
N MET A 1 18.79 21.60 10.25
CA MET A 1 17.34 21.37 10.05
C MET A 1 17.15 19.89 9.71
N LYS A 2 16.34 19.14 10.46
CA LYS A 2 16.10 17.71 10.15
C LYS A 2 15.21 17.63 8.91
N LEU A 3 15.75 17.21 7.78
CA LEU A 3 14.93 16.88 6.61
C LEU A 3 13.96 15.77 7.00
N LEU A 4 12.66 16.02 6.83
CA LEU A 4 11.65 14.98 6.92
C LEU A 4 11.78 14.10 5.67
N LEU A 5 12.50 12.98 5.81
CA LEU A 5 12.66 11.97 4.77
C LEU A 5 11.30 11.48 4.22
N HIS A 6 10.26 11.43 5.07
CA HIS A 6 8.90 11.07 4.68
C HIS A 6 7.91 12.11 5.21
N PRO A 7 7.31 12.94 4.34
CA PRO A 7 6.33 13.94 4.75
C PRO A 7 5.05 13.25 5.25
N LEU A 8 4.29 13.95 6.10
CA LEU A 8 3.09 13.41 6.75
C LEU A 8 2.09 12.75 5.78
N PRO A 9 1.77 13.33 4.60
CA PRO A 9 0.83 12.70 3.65
C PRO A 9 1.30 11.33 3.18
N VAL A 10 2.60 11.17 2.92
CA VAL A 10 3.18 9.89 2.48
C VAL A 10 3.03 8.82 3.56
N ARG A 11 3.22 9.18 4.83
CA ARG A 11 3.01 8.24 5.95
C ARG A 11 1.55 7.81 6.05
N PHE A 12 0.62 8.75 5.87
CA PHE A 12 -0.80 8.45 5.91
C PHE A 12 -1.19 7.44 4.81
N PHE A 13 -0.80 7.70 3.56
CA PHE A 13 -1.06 6.76 2.46
C PHE A 13 -0.41 5.38 2.70
N HIS A 14 0.80 5.37 3.27
CA HIS A 14 1.53 4.14 3.56
C HIS A 14 0.84 3.30 4.65
N TRP A 15 0.49 3.88 5.80
CA TRP A 15 -0.15 3.14 6.89
C TRP A 15 -1.57 2.67 6.51
N THR A 16 -2.32 3.48 5.76
CA THR A 16 -3.62 3.07 5.21
C THR A 16 -3.47 1.90 4.24
N MET A 17 -2.44 1.91 3.40
CA MET A 17 -2.12 0.80 2.50
C MET A 17 -1.80 -0.47 3.28
N VAL A 18 -0.92 -0.39 4.28
CA VAL A 18 -0.55 -1.55 5.13
C VAL A 18 -1.78 -2.16 5.79
N ALA A 19 -2.62 -1.33 6.42
CA ALA A 19 -3.84 -1.81 7.07
C ALA A 19 -4.82 -2.47 6.09
N SER A 20 -4.97 -1.90 4.90
CA SER A 20 -5.89 -2.42 3.87
C SER A 20 -5.38 -3.74 3.29
N VAL A 21 -4.10 -3.83 2.94
CA VAL A 21 -3.48 -5.04 2.40
C VAL A 21 -3.52 -6.18 3.42
N LEU A 22 -3.19 -5.91 4.69
CA LEU A 22 -3.26 -6.93 5.73
C LEU A 22 -4.70 -7.45 5.91
N SER A 23 -5.67 -6.54 5.96
CA SER A 23 -7.09 -6.91 6.09
C SER A 23 -7.59 -7.72 4.90
N LEU A 24 -7.20 -7.34 3.68
CA LEU A 24 -7.51 -8.08 2.45
C LEU A 24 -6.90 -9.47 2.44
N LEU A 25 -5.65 -9.61 2.88
CA LEU A 25 -4.95 -10.88 2.94
C LEU A 25 -5.62 -11.83 3.94
N LEU A 26 -5.91 -11.35 5.15
CA LEU A 26 -6.58 -12.14 6.18
C LEU A 26 -8.00 -12.55 5.76
N THR A 27 -8.80 -11.61 5.26
CA THR A 27 -10.17 -11.90 4.82
C THR A 27 -10.21 -12.76 3.56
N GLY A 28 -9.26 -12.58 2.64
CA GLY A 28 -9.10 -13.40 1.44
C GLY A 28 -8.75 -14.84 1.80
N LEU A 29 -7.79 -15.04 2.70
CA LEU A 29 -7.40 -16.36 3.20
C LEU A 29 -8.56 -17.05 3.94
N PHE A 30 -9.33 -16.31 4.74
CA PHE A 30 -10.51 -16.84 5.41
C PHE A 30 -11.59 -17.31 4.41
N LEU A 31 -11.80 -16.54 3.33
CA LEU A 31 -12.78 -16.87 2.29
C LEU A 31 -12.33 -18.06 1.42
N SER A 32 -11.02 -18.24 1.19
CA SER A 32 -10.50 -19.38 0.43
C SER A 32 -10.53 -20.69 1.22
N SER A 33 -10.18 -20.63 2.50
CA SER A 33 -10.11 -21.77 3.40
C SER A 33 -10.75 -21.36 4.72
N THR A 34 -12.06 -21.55 4.83
CA THR A 34 -12.81 -21.20 6.04
C THR A 34 -12.34 -22.11 7.19
N PRO A 35 -11.65 -21.58 8.21
CA PRO A 35 -11.13 -22.41 9.28
C PRO A 35 -12.27 -22.96 10.13
N GLU A 36 -12.30 -24.26 10.38
CA GLU A 36 -13.37 -24.90 11.17
C GLU A 36 -13.48 -24.36 12.60
N TRP A 37 -12.36 -23.87 13.15
CA TRP A 37 -12.28 -23.26 14.48
C TRP A 37 -12.86 -21.85 14.55
N LEU A 38 -13.12 -21.20 13.40
CA LEU A 38 -13.58 -19.82 13.33
C LEU A 38 -14.87 -19.72 12.51
N ARG A 39 -16.01 -19.92 13.19
CA ARG A 39 -17.35 -19.85 12.59
C ARG A 39 -17.85 -18.42 12.44
N LEU A 40 -17.16 -17.61 11.64
CA LEU A 40 -17.61 -16.27 11.29
C LEU A 40 -18.52 -16.32 10.04
N PRO A 41 -19.58 -15.48 9.99
CA PRO A 41 -20.42 -15.42 8.80
C PRO A 41 -19.62 -14.97 7.57
N THR A 42 -19.60 -15.81 6.53
CA THR A 42 -18.90 -15.52 5.26
C THR A 42 -19.39 -14.24 4.59
N ARG A 43 -20.65 -13.85 4.82
CA ARG A 43 -21.22 -12.57 4.38
C ARG A 43 -20.44 -11.38 4.92
N ILE A 44 -20.11 -11.38 6.21
CA ILE A 44 -19.37 -10.29 6.86
C ILE A 44 -17.96 -10.22 6.30
N MET A 45 -17.28 -11.36 6.17
CA MET A 45 -15.91 -11.41 5.63
C MET A 45 -15.83 -10.92 4.19
N ARG A 46 -16.83 -11.26 3.36
CA ARG A 46 -16.93 -10.75 1.99
C ARG A 46 -17.18 -9.25 1.92
N GLN A 47 -18.04 -8.73 2.79
CA GLN A 47 -18.29 -7.29 2.90
C GLN A 47 -17.04 -6.54 3.36
N LEU A 48 -16.34 -7.04 4.39
CA LEU A 48 -15.07 -6.48 4.85
C LEU A 48 -14.03 -6.49 3.75
N HIS A 49 -13.83 -7.63 3.07
CA HIS A 49 -12.87 -7.76 1.97
C HIS A 49 -13.18 -6.75 0.85
N GLY A 50 -14.43 -6.66 0.41
CA GLY A 50 -14.82 -5.68 -0.61
C GLY A 50 -14.63 -4.24 -0.17
N SER A 51 -14.92 -3.92 1.11
CA SER A 51 -14.76 -2.57 1.66
C SER A 51 -13.29 -2.15 1.71
N PHE A 52 -12.42 -3.00 2.25
CA PHE A 52 -10.98 -2.74 2.27
C PHE A 52 -10.37 -2.73 0.86
N GLY A 53 -10.94 -3.49 -0.08
CA GLY A 53 -10.58 -3.40 -1.51
C GLY A 53 -10.85 -2.02 -2.08
N MET A 54 -12.03 -1.45 -1.82
CA MET A 54 -12.34 -0.08 -2.22
C MET A 54 -11.45 0.96 -1.56
N VAL A 55 -11.17 0.81 -0.25
CA VAL A 55 -10.25 1.70 0.48
C VAL A 55 -8.85 1.64 -0.13
N LEU A 56 -8.33 0.46 -0.46
CA LEU A 56 -7.02 0.30 -1.08
C LEU A 56 -6.96 0.98 -2.46
N ILE A 57 -8.00 0.82 -3.29
CA ILE A 57 -8.08 1.46 -4.61
C ILE A 57 -8.10 2.99 -4.47
N ALA A 58 -8.96 3.52 -3.59
CA ALA A 58 -9.04 4.96 -3.34
C ALA A 58 -7.72 5.52 -2.77
N ASN A 59 -7.08 4.79 -1.86
CA ASN A 59 -5.78 5.16 -1.29
C ASN A 59 -4.69 5.18 -2.36
N LEU A 60 -4.65 4.18 -3.25
CA LEU A 60 -3.72 4.13 -4.37
C LEU A 60 -3.95 5.30 -5.34
N ALA A 61 -5.20 5.57 -5.71
CA ALA A 61 -5.53 6.70 -6.59
C ALA A 61 -5.12 8.05 -5.96
N GLY A 62 -5.39 8.26 -4.67
CA GLY A 62 -4.97 9.45 -3.93
C GLY A 62 -3.45 9.58 -3.83
N GLN A 63 -2.74 8.46 -3.62
CA GLN A 63 -1.29 8.44 -3.56
C GLN A 63 -0.67 8.75 -4.93
N ILE A 64 -1.19 8.17 -6.02
CA ILE A 64 -0.78 8.51 -7.39
C ILE A 64 -1.00 10.00 -7.64
N TYR A 65 -2.19 10.53 -7.33
CA TYR A 65 -2.49 11.95 -7.49
C TYR A 65 -1.52 12.85 -6.70
N TYR A 66 -1.21 12.49 -5.45
CA TYR A 66 -0.26 13.23 -4.63
C TYR A 66 1.13 13.29 -5.27
N TYR A 67 1.66 12.17 -5.76
CA TYR A 67 2.96 12.15 -6.43
C TYR A 67 2.94 12.89 -7.78
N VAL A 68 1.81 12.85 -8.48
CA VAL A 68 1.60 13.61 -9.72
C VAL A 68 1.66 15.10 -9.47
N TYR A 69 0.85 15.57 -8.51
CA TYR A 69 0.74 16.98 -8.19
C TYR A 69 2.03 17.56 -7.61
N THR A 70 2.75 16.79 -6.79
CA THR A 70 4.02 17.23 -6.19
C THR A 70 5.23 17.09 -7.12
N GLY A 71 5.08 16.47 -8.29
CA GLY A 71 6.17 16.23 -9.25
C GLY A 71 7.24 15.25 -8.74
N LYS A 72 6.94 14.49 -7.67
CA LYS A 72 7.87 13.60 -6.96
C LYS A 72 7.86 12.15 -7.46
N PHE A 73 7.44 11.91 -8.70
CA PHE A 73 7.40 10.58 -9.31
C PHE A 73 8.72 9.82 -9.25
N THR A 74 9.83 10.57 -9.28
CA THR A 74 11.20 10.06 -9.19
C THR A 74 11.54 9.40 -7.86
N GLU A 75 10.75 9.62 -6.81
CA GLU A 75 10.93 8.95 -5.52
C GLU A 75 10.34 7.53 -5.51
N VAL A 76 9.51 7.19 -6.51
CA VAL A 76 8.76 5.92 -6.58
C VAL A 76 9.15 5.08 -7.80
N LEU A 77 9.45 5.72 -8.93
CA LEU A 77 9.92 5.04 -10.14
C LEU A 77 11.42 4.81 -10.06
N LEU A 78 11.86 3.59 -10.34
CA LEU A 78 13.27 3.30 -10.62
C LEU A 78 13.62 3.90 -11.98
N LEU A 79 14.43 4.96 -12.00
CA LEU A 79 14.94 5.50 -13.26
C LEU A 79 16.29 4.86 -13.62
N PRO A 80 16.66 4.82 -14.92
CA PRO A 80 17.96 4.33 -15.36
C PRO A 80 19.15 5.00 -14.66
N ARG A 81 19.01 6.28 -14.27
CA ARG A 81 20.02 7.01 -13.49
C ARG A 81 20.27 6.43 -12.09
N ASP A 82 19.26 5.79 -11.50
CA ASP A 82 19.36 5.16 -10.18
C ASP A 82 20.09 3.81 -10.27
N MET A 83 20.04 3.16 -11.45
CA MET A 83 20.78 1.94 -11.73
C MET A 83 22.28 2.17 -11.87
N ALA A 84 22.69 3.30 -12.47
CA ALA A 84 24.11 3.66 -12.62
C ALA A 84 24.84 3.82 -11.27
N VAL A 85 24.12 4.24 -10.22
CA VAL A 85 24.66 4.35 -8.85
C VAL A 85 24.91 2.96 -8.23
N ILE A 86 24.06 1.97 -8.55
CA ILE A 86 24.15 0.61 -8.01
C ILE A 86 25.24 -0.20 -8.72
N THR A 87 25.43 -0.02 -10.03
CA THR A 87 26.43 -0.77 -10.82
C THR A 87 27.84 -0.21 -10.72
N LEU A 88 28.01 1.11 -10.48
CA LEU A 88 29.35 1.73 -10.43
C LEU A 88 29.97 1.82 -9.04
N GLY A 89 29.34 1.28 -7.99
CA GLY A 89 29.92 1.13 -6.65
C GLY A 89 30.83 2.30 -6.27
N ARG A 90 30.25 3.49 -6.01
CA ARG A 90 31.04 4.67 -5.63
C ARG A 90 31.89 4.33 -4.40
N ARG A 91 33.21 4.25 -4.63
CA ARG A 91 34.24 4.52 -3.61
C ARG A 91 34.16 5.98 -3.18
#